data_AF-A0A941ZKM4-F1
#
_entry.id   AF-A0A941ZKM4-F1
#
_cell.length_a   1.000
_cell.length_b   1.000
_cell.length_c   1.000
_cell.angle_alpha   90.00
_cell.angle_beta   90.00
_cell.angle_gamma   90.00
#
_symmetry.space_group_name_H-M   'P 1'
#
loop_
_entity.id
_entity.type
_entity.pdbx_description
1 polymer ?
#
loop_
_entity_poly.entity_id
_entity_poly.type
_entity_poly.pdbx_seq_one_letter_code
_entity_poly.pdbx_strand_id
1 'polypeptide(L)'
;MATKEAYQKKLEAQLKEWDAKLDQLIAKAQKATADARINYENDLESLKSKRKTAHQMLVEMGKRGENAWEDMKDGAEKAWDEMSKAMEKVAARFK
;
A
#
# COMPACT_ATOMS: atom_id res chain seq x y z
N MET A 1 -10.42 -6.00 22.15
CA MET A 1 -9.08 -5.35 22.17
C MET A 1 -8.01 -6.12 21.40
N ALA A 2 -7.76 -7.41 21.70
CA ALA A 2 -6.70 -8.19 21.03
C ALA A 2 -6.84 -8.28 19.49
N THR A 3 -8.08 -8.27 18.98
CA THR A 3 -8.36 -8.36 17.53
C THR A 3 -8.00 -7.09 16.77
N LYS A 4 -8.33 -5.91 17.31
CA LYS A 4 -8.02 -4.61 16.69
C LYS A 4 -6.52 -4.36 16.62
N GLU A 5 -5.82 -4.52 17.75
CA GLU A 5 -4.38 -4.27 17.80
C GLU A 5 -3.58 -5.28 16.96
N ALA A 6 -3.96 -6.56 16.98
CA ALA A 6 -3.33 -7.57 16.14
C ALA A 6 -3.53 -7.27 14.65
N TYR A 7 -4.74 -6.83 14.27
CA TYR A 7 -5.03 -6.43 12.90
C TYR A 7 -4.24 -5.18 12.50
N GLN A 8 -4.19 -4.15 13.35
CA GLN A 8 -3.38 -2.95 13.09
C GLN A 8 -1.90 -3.31 12.88
N LYS A 9 -1.32 -4.17 13.74
CA LYS A 9 0.06 -4.65 13.56
C LYS A 9 0.26 -5.40 12.24
N LYS A 10 -0.69 -6.24 11.84
CA LYS A 10 -0.65 -6.95 10.55
C LYS A 10 -0.64 -5.94 9.38
N LEU A 11 -1.52 -4.95 9.43
CA LEU A 11 -1.61 -3.91 8.42
C LEU A 11 -0.33 -3.03 8.36
N GLU A 12 0.24 -2.68 9.51
CA GLU A 12 1.53 -1.98 9.61
C GLU A 12 2.67 -2.79 9.01
N ALA A 13 2.71 -4.10 9.25
CA ALA A 13 3.71 -4.99 8.65
C ALA A 13 3.58 -5.02 7.13
N GLN A 14 2.35 -5.12 6.60
CA GLN A 14 2.11 -5.08 5.16
C GLN A 14 2.49 -3.73 4.52
N LEU A 15 2.24 -2.61 5.21
CA LEU A 15 2.70 -1.29 4.75
C LEU A 15 4.23 -1.25 4.62
N LYS A 16 4.96 -1.80 5.60
CA LYS A 16 6.43 -1.89 5.54
C LYS A 16 6.92 -2.78 4.39
N GLU A 17 6.24 -3.90 4.15
CA GLU A 17 6.55 -4.76 3.00
C GLU A 17 6.35 -4.03 1.68
N TRP A 18 5.28 -3.24 1.57
CA TRP A 18 5.03 -2.44 0.38
C TRP A 18 6.03 -1.31 0.20
N ASP A 19 6.49 -0.67 1.28
CA ASP A 19 7.55 0.34 1.20
C ASP A 19 8.82 -0.27 0.62
N ALA A 20 9.24 -1.44 1.12
CA ALA A 20 10.42 -2.14 0.61
C ALA A 20 10.26 -2.54 -0.87
N LYS A 21 9.09 -3.03 -1.27
CA LYS A 21 8.80 -3.36 -2.68
C LYS A 21 8.78 -2.10 -3.56
N LEU A 22 8.21 -0.99 -3.09
CA LEU A 22 8.19 0.29 -3.79
C LEU A 22 9.62 0.77 -4.05
N ASP A 23 10.49 0.73 -3.04
CA ASP A 23 11.89 1.11 -3.17
C ASP A 23 12.63 0.24 -4.20
N GLN A 24 12.36 -1.07 -4.20
CA GLN A 24 12.89 -1.98 -5.22
C GLN A 24 12.40 -1.63 -6.63
N LEU A 25 11.11 -1.31 -6.80
CA LEU A 25 10.53 -0.94 -8.10
C LEU A 25 11.06 0.42 -8.58
N ILE A 26 11.25 1.38 -7.68
CA ILE A 26 11.88 2.68 -7.98
C ILE A 26 13.32 2.47 -8.46
N ALA A 27 14.11 1.66 -7.76
CA ALA A 27 15.48 1.36 -8.15
C ALA A 27 15.55 0.66 -9.52
N LYS A 28 14.59 -0.22 -9.84
CA LYS A 28 14.48 -0.83 -11.18
C LYS A 28 14.09 0.19 -12.24
N ALA A 29 13.13 1.07 -11.96
CA ALA A 29 12.70 2.14 -12.89
C ALA A 29 13.86 3.09 -13.23
N GLN A 30 14.71 3.42 -12.26
CA GLN A 30 15.90 4.25 -12.48
C GLN A 30 16.93 3.61 -13.41
N LYS A 31 16.98 2.27 -13.48
CA LYS A 31 17.85 1.52 -14.39
C LYS A 31 17.22 1.26 -15.77
N ALA A 32 15.95 1.58 -15.95
CA ALA A 32 15.23 1.38 -17.19
C ALA A 32 15.59 2.45 -18.24
N THR A 33 15.24 2.21 -19.50
CA THR A 33 15.35 3.20 -20.58
C THR A 33 14.48 4.43 -20.31
N ALA A 34 14.79 5.57 -20.94
CA ALA A 34 14.06 6.82 -20.71
C ALA A 34 12.53 6.69 -20.92
N ASP A 35 12.11 6.01 -21.99
CA ASP A 35 10.68 5.78 -22.28
C ASP A 35 10.00 4.86 -21.25
N ALA A 36 10.69 3.79 -20.83
CA ALA A 36 10.18 2.87 -19.82
C ALA A 36 10.10 3.56 -18.45
N ARG A 37 11.08 4.41 -18.12
CA ARG A 37 11.13 5.17 -16.89
C ARG A 37 9.91 6.08 -16.72
N ILE A 38 9.48 6.79 -17.76
CA ILE A 38 8.28 7.66 -17.70
C ILE A 38 7.04 6.83 -17.35
N ASN A 39 6.86 5.67 -18.00
CA ASN A 39 5.73 4.79 -17.71
C ASN A 39 5.76 4.26 -16.27
N TYR A 40 6.94 3.88 -15.79
CA TYR A 40 7.11 3.39 -14.43
C TYR A 40 6.96 4.49 -13.37
N GLU A 41 7.40 5.72 -13.64
CA GLU A 41 7.24 6.84 -12.70
C GLU A 41 5.77 7.12 -12.41
N ASN A 42 4.91 7.12 -13.43
CA ASN A 42 3.45 7.27 -13.27
C ASN A 42 2.83 6.15 -12.42
N ASP A 43 3.23 4.90 -12.68
CA ASP A 43 2.78 3.74 -11.92
C ASP A 43 3.23 3.81 -10.45
N LEU A 44 4.50 4.18 -10.22
CA LEU A 44 5.10 4.31 -8.91
C LEU A 44 4.46 5.45 -8.11
N GLU A 45 4.11 6.56 -8.76
CA GLU A 45 3.38 7.65 -8.11
C GLU A 45 1.98 7.23 -7.68
N SER A 46 1.28 6.47 -8.52
CA SER A 46 -0.02 5.88 -8.16
C SER A 46 0.08 4.95 -6.95
N LEU A 47 1.11 4.08 -6.91
CA LEU A 47 1.38 3.22 -5.77
C LEU A 47 1.70 4.00 -4.49
N LYS A 48 2.51 5.07 -4.58
CA LYS A 48 2.82 5.95 -3.44
C LYS A 48 1.55 6.60 -2.88
N SER A 49 0.67 7.07 -3.78
CA SER A 49 -0.62 7.65 -3.39
C SER A 49 -1.51 6.64 -2.66
N LYS A 50 -1.69 5.43 -3.22
CA LYS A 50 -2.46 4.35 -2.60
C LYS A 50 -1.88 3.93 -1.24
N ARG A 51 -0.55 3.80 -1.13
CA ARG A 51 0.13 3.52 0.15
C ARG A 51 -0.16 4.60 1.19
N LYS A 52 -0.13 5.88 0.79
CA LYS A 52 -0.45 7.00 1.69
C LYS A 52 -1.88 6.92 2.19
N THR A 53 -2.84 6.61 1.33
CA THR A 53 -4.25 6.40 1.70
C THR A 53 -4.40 5.25 2.70
N ALA A 54 -3.78 4.09 2.43
CA ALA A 54 -3.80 2.94 3.35
C ALA A 54 -3.20 3.29 4.72
N HIS A 55 -2.08 4.02 4.74
CA HIS A 55 -1.47 4.49 5.98
C HIS A 55 -2.38 5.47 6.76
N GLN A 56 -3.04 6.40 6.07
CA GLN A 56 -3.99 7.31 6.70
C GLN A 56 -5.18 6.56 7.31
N MET A 57 -5.73 5.57 6.59
CA MET A 57 -6.79 4.70 7.12
C MET A 57 -6.34 3.97 8.40
N LEU A 58 -5.12 3.43 8.41
CA LEU A 58 -4.57 2.77 9.60
C LEU A 58 -4.49 3.71 10.82
N VAL A 59 -3.98 4.92 10.61
CA VAL A 59 -3.87 5.94 11.67
C VAL A 59 -5.25 6.35 12.18
N GLU A 60 -6.22 6.55 11.29
CA GLU A 60 -7.60 6.85 11.68
C GLU A 60 -8.24 5.70 12.46
N MET A 61 -8.07 4.46 12.01
CA MET A 61 -8.57 3.27 12.70
C MET A 61 -7.99 3.16 14.12
N GLY A 62 -6.70 3.46 14.30
CA GLY A 62 -6.04 3.48 15.61
C GLY A 62 -6.69 4.46 16.59
N LYS A 63 -7.12 5.64 16.09
CA LYS A 63 -7.73 6.70 16.89
C LYS A 63 -9.19 6.45 17.28
N ARG A 64 -9.92 5.62 16.52
CA ARG A 64 -11.36 5.38 16.77
C ARG A 64 -11.62 4.25 17.77
N GLY A 65 -12.75 4.29 18.48
CA GLY A 65 -13.19 3.23 19.40
C GLY A 65 -13.60 1.93 18.67
N GLU A 66 -13.81 0.84 19.41
CA GLU A 66 -14.12 -0.49 18.85
C GLU A 66 -15.38 -0.50 17.96
N ASN A 67 -16.41 0.30 18.24
CA ASN A 67 -17.63 0.33 17.41
C ASN A 67 -17.39 0.90 16.01
N ALA A 68 -16.52 1.90 15.87
CA ALA A 68 -16.22 2.50 14.57
C ALA A 68 -15.14 1.73 13.79
N TRP A 69 -14.50 0.75 14.43
CA TRP A 69 -13.50 -0.11 13.80
C TRP A 69 -14.12 -1.09 12.81
N GLU A 70 -15.27 -1.70 13.16
CA GLU A 70 -15.97 -2.66 12.30
C GLU A 70 -16.37 -2.01 10.96
N ASP A 71 -16.98 -0.81 11.01
CA ASP A 71 -17.37 -0.07 9.82
C ASP A 71 -16.17 0.33 8.92
N MET A 72 -15.03 0.63 9.54
CA MET A 72 -13.81 0.99 8.81
C MET A 72 -13.07 -0.21 8.23
N LYS A 73 -13.26 -1.41 8.80
CA LYS A 73 -12.54 -2.62 8.41
C LYS A 73 -12.79 -2.95 6.94
N ASP A 74 -14.04 -2.88 6.48
CA ASP A 74 -14.37 -3.14 5.08
C ASP A 74 -13.71 -2.14 4.11
N GLY A 75 -13.65 -0.87 4.51
CA GLY A 75 -12.97 0.17 3.75
C GLY A 75 -11.46 -0.05 3.69
N ALA A 76 -10.86 -0.45 4.82
CA ALA A 76 -9.46 -0.81 4.90
C ALA A 76 -9.16 -2.05 4.04
N GLU A 77 -9.95 -3.12 4.14
CA GLU A 77 -9.74 -4.34 3.34
C GLU A 77 -9.77 -4.05 1.83
N LYS A 78 -10.69 -3.20 1.37
CA LYS A 78 -10.73 -2.74 -0.02
C LYS A 78 -9.48 -1.97 -0.42
N ALA A 79 -9.06 -1.00 0.40
CA ALA A 79 -7.84 -0.24 0.13
C ALA A 79 -6.59 -1.14 0.09
N TRP A 80 -6.55 -2.17 0.95
CA TRP A 80 -5.46 -3.14 0.99
C TRP A 80 -5.43 -4.05 -0.24
N ASP A 81 -6.58 -4.56 -0.67
CA ASP A 81 -6.72 -5.37 -1.88
C ASP A 81 -6.34 -4.57 -3.13
N GLU A 82 -6.81 -3.32 -3.24
CA GLU A 82 -6.44 -2.44 -4.34
C GLU A 82 -4.93 -2.16 -4.40
N MET A 83 -4.30 -1.92 -3.24
CA MET A 83 -2.87 -1.69 -3.17
C MET A 83 -2.09 -2.95 -3.56
N SER A 84 -2.52 -4.14 -3.10
CA SER A 84 -1.91 -5.42 -3.47
C SER A 84 -1.99 -5.66 -4.98
N LYS A 85 -3.17 -5.47 -5.58
CA LYS A 85 -3.38 -5.62 -7.02
C LYS A 85 -2.55 -4.62 -7.83
N ALA A 86 -2.47 -3.37 -7.38
CA ALA A 86 -1.65 -2.36 -8.03
C ALA A 86 -0.16 -2.75 -7.98
N MET A 87 0.32 -3.20 -6.82
CA MET A 87 1.69 -3.71 -6.63
C MET A 87 2.02 -4.84 -7.61
N GLU A 88 1.16 -5.85 -7.67
CA GLU A 88 1.34 -7.00 -8.57
C GLU A 88 1.36 -6.57 -10.04
N LYS A 89 0.45 -5.67 -10.43
CA LYS A 89 0.39 -5.14 -11.79
C LYS A 89 1.67 -4.43 -12.18
N VAL A 90 2.19 -3.56 -11.30
CA VAL A 90 3.44 -2.83 -11.57
C VAL A 90 4.62 -3.80 -11.57
N ALA A 91 4.72 -4.70 -10.59
CA ALA A 91 5.76 -5.71 -10.53
C ALA A 91 5.80 -6.61 -11.78
N ALA A 92 4.63 -6.95 -12.34
CA ALA A 92 4.53 -7.72 -13.57
C ALA A 92 5.07 -6.98 -14.80
N ARG A 93 5.07 -5.64 -14.80
CA ARG A 93 5.68 -4.83 -15.88
C ARG A 93 7.21 -4.77 -15.81
N PHE A 94 7.82 -5.23 -14.71
CA PHE A 94 9.27 -5.34 -14.52
C PHE A 94 9.78 -6.79 -14.67
N LYS A 95 8.89 -7.73 -15.04
CA LYS A 95 9.22 -9.12 -15.32
C LYS A 95 9.57 -9.28 -16.79
#